data_AF-X1JLF8-F1
#
_entry.id   AF-X1JLF8-F1
#
_cell.length_a   1.000
_cell.length_b   1.000
_cell.length_c   1.000
_cell.angle_alpha   90.00
_cell.angle_beta   90.00
_cell.angle_gamma   90.00
#
_symmetry.space_group_name_H-M   'P 1'
#
loop_
_entity.id
_entity.type
_entity.pdbx_description
1 polymer ?
#
loop_
_entity_poly.entity_id
_entity_poly.type
_entity_poly.pdbx_seq_one_letter_code
_entity_poly.pdbx_strand_id
1 'polypeptide(L)'
;CGAGISEMIGVGEPKKVTAFEVWLFDKNDIQTVTKVLMSAHAFGEDQLRQQLAAKGEPVLSELNGETVLETQTLKLVARVVDMAYGDGAMPSESYFERLVLELEVTQKT
;
A
#
# COMPACT_ATOMS: atom_id res chain seq x y z
N CYS A 1 6.76 -12.56 -2.44
CA CYS A 1 5.88 -11.40 -2.22
C CYS A 1 6.17 -10.80 -0.87
N GLY A 2 5.67 -9.60 -0.59
CA GLY A 2 5.82 -8.94 0.71
C GLY A 2 5.03 -7.64 0.81
N ALA A 3 5.08 -7.04 1.99
CA ALA A 3 4.55 -5.72 2.27
C ALA A 3 5.52 -4.92 3.15
N GLY A 4 5.54 -3.60 3.02
CA GLY A 4 6.47 -2.72 3.71
C GLY A 4 6.01 -1.26 3.80
N ILE A 5 6.68 -0.46 4.62
CA ILE A 5 6.43 0.99 4.70
C ILE A 5 7.04 1.62 3.45
N SER A 6 6.22 2.34 2.68
CA SER A 6 6.70 3.08 1.52
C SER A 6 7.04 4.52 1.88
N GLU A 7 6.21 5.16 2.70
CA GLU A 7 6.37 6.59 3.06
C GLU A 7 5.79 6.94 4.42
N MET A 8 6.39 7.94 5.07
CA MET A 8 5.94 8.48 6.35
C MET A 8 5.61 9.97 6.20
N ILE A 9 4.73 10.48 7.05
CA ILE A 9 4.38 11.90 7.08
C ILE A 9 4.76 12.54 8.42
N GLY A 10 5.34 13.73 8.36
CA GLY A 10 5.81 14.46 9.54
C GLY A 10 7.07 13.86 10.15
N VAL A 11 7.34 14.25 11.40
CA VAL A 11 8.52 13.84 12.16
C VAL A 11 8.10 13.38 13.56
N GLY A 12 8.82 12.40 14.13
CA GLY A 12 8.62 11.92 15.50
C GLY A 12 8.33 10.42 15.60
N GLU A 13 8.20 9.96 16.85
CA GLU A 13 7.84 8.59 17.21
C GLU A 13 6.48 8.57 17.95
N PRO A 14 5.62 7.57 17.71
CA PRO A 14 5.77 6.52 16.70
C PRO A 14 5.70 7.08 15.28
N LYS A 15 6.40 6.42 14.35
CA LYS A 15 6.36 6.75 12.92
C LYS A 15 4.92 6.78 12.40
N LYS A 16 4.55 7.89 11.75
CA LYS A 16 3.23 8.07 11.13
C LYS A 16 3.28 7.66 9.67
N VAL A 17 2.90 6.41 9.38
CA VAL A 17 2.99 5.83 8.04
C VAL A 17 1.83 6.31 7.17
N THR A 18 2.13 6.92 6.03
CA THR A 18 1.12 7.45 5.10
C THR A 18 0.88 6.55 3.89
N ALA A 19 1.86 5.70 3.56
CA ALA A 19 1.73 4.73 2.49
C ALA A 19 2.52 3.44 2.77
N PHE A 20 1.95 2.31 2.34
CA PHE A 20 2.57 0.99 2.34
C PHE A 20 2.75 0.50 0.91
N GLU A 21 3.78 -0.28 0.66
CA GLU A 21 3.95 -0.99 -0.60
C GLU A 21 3.67 -2.48 -0.41
N VAL A 22 3.03 -3.09 -1.41
CA VAL A 22 2.84 -4.53 -1.52
C VAL A 22 3.44 -4.96 -2.86
N TRP A 23 4.22 -6.03 -2.86
CA TRP A 23 4.88 -6.50 -4.07
C TRP A 23 4.77 -8.01 -4.28
N LEU A 24 4.72 -8.40 -5.54
CA LEU A 24 4.71 -9.79 -6.00
C LEU A 24 5.93 -10.03 -6.91
N PHE A 25 6.68 -11.09 -6.58
CA PHE A 25 7.84 -11.55 -7.32
C PHE A 25 7.59 -12.96 -7.87
N ASP A 26 7.67 -13.06 -9.20
CA ASP A 26 7.74 -14.24 -10.06
C ASP A 26 9.14 -14.82 -10.24
N LYS A 27 9.50 -16.05 -9.87
CA LYS A 27 10.82 -16.60 -10.28
C LYS A 27 10.95 -16.76 -11.81
N ASN A 28 9.81 -16.96 -12.48
CA ASN A 28 9.70 -17.11 -13.93
C ASN A 28 9.41 -15.76 -14.62
N ASP A 29 9.33 -14.68 -13.84
CA ASP A 29 9.03 -13.33 -14.31
C ASP A 29 10.19 -12.39 -14.00
N ILE A 30 10.63 -11.61 -14.97
CA ILE A 30 11.72 -10.66 -14.76
C ILE A 30 11.25 -9.39 -14.03
N GLN A 31 9.93 -9.19 -13.92
CA GLN A 31 9.35 -8.02 -13.29
C GLN A 31 8.81 -8.33 -11.90
N THR A 32 9.09 -7.43 -10.96
CA THR A 32 8.37 -7.34 -9.69
C THR A 32 7.22 -6.37 -9.88
N VAL A 33 6.00 -6.82 -9.59
CA VAL A 33 4.83 -5.93 -9.58
C VAL A 33 4.71 -5.33 -8.19
N THR A 34 4.59 -4.00 -8.11
CA THR A 34 4.43 -3.27 -6.85
C THR A 34 3.21 -2.35 -6.93
N LYS A 35 2.41 -2.36 -5.87
CA LYS A 35 1.30 -1.43 -5.64
C LYS A 35 1.59 -0.64 -4.37
N VAL A 36 1.27 0.65 -4.37
CA VAL A 36 1.46 1.54 -3.22
C VAL A 36 0.09 1.91 -2.66
N LEU A 37 -0.26 1.30 -1.53
CA LEU A 37 -1.48 1.51 -0.75
C LEU A 37 -1.33 2.80 0.06
N MET A 38 -2.12 3.83 -0.29
CA MET A 38 -2.01 5.18 0.23
C MET A 38 -3.15 5.53 1.19
N SER A 39 -2.84 6.38 2.16
CA SER A 39 -3.87 7.12 2.90
C SER A 39 -4.66 8.04 1.97
N ALA A 40 -5.88 8.43 2.38
CA ALA A 40 -6.70 9.35 1.59
C ALA A 40 -5.98 10.68 1.32
N HIS A 41 -5.26 11.20 2.32
CA HIS A 41 -4.42 12.39 2.14
C HIS A 41 -3.33 12.19 1.08
N ALA A 42 -2.55 11.10 1.18
CA ALA A 42 -1.46 10.84 0.25
C ALA A 42 -1.95 10.58 -1.18
N PHE A 43 -3.12 9.95 -1.32
CA PHE A 43 -3.74 9.76 -2.61
C PHE A 43 -4.36 11.05 -3.17
N GLY A 44 -4.81 11.98 -2.32
CA GLY A 44 -5.40 13.25 -2.75
C GLY A 44 -4.38 14.33 -3.10
N GLU A 45 -3.16 14.25 -2.58
CA GLU A 45 -2.10 15.24 -2.80
C GLU A 45 -1.27 14.87 -4.04
N ASP A 46 -1.35 15.70 -5.09
CA ASP A 46 -0.78 15.40 -6.40
C ASP A 46 0.73 15.16 -6.36
N GLN A 47 1.48 15.95 -5.59
CA GLN A 47 2.93 15.85 -5.54
C GLN A 47 3.37 14.54 -4.86
N LEU A 48 2.79 14.22 -3.70
CA LEU A 48 3.06 13.00 -2.95
C LEU A 48 2.60 11.75 -3.73
N ARG A 49 1.42 11.78 -4.34
CA ARG A 49 0.95 10.68 -5.20
C ARG A 49 1.90 10.43 -6.37
N GLN A 50 2.39 11.49 -7.03
CA GLN A 50 3.37 11.36 -8.12
C GLN A 50 4.72 10.81 -7.64
N GLN A 51 5.21 11.25 -6.48
CA GLN A 51 6.45 10.71 -5.90
C GLN A 51 6.31 9.22 -5.59
N LEU A 52 5.20 8.82 -5.00
CA LEU A 52 4.94 7.42 -4.66
C LEU A 52 4.67 6.55 -5.90
N ALA A 53 4.14 7.13 -6.98
CA ALA A 53 3.97 6.43 -8.26
C ALA A 53 5.31 5.94 -8.86
N ALA A 54 6.44 6.52 -8.45
CA ALA A 54 7.77 6.05 -8.84
C ALA A 54 8.18 4.73 -8.14
N LYS A 55 7.52 4.36 -7.03
CA LYS A 55 7.78 3.12 -6.26
C LYS A 55 6.85 1.97 -6.67
N GLY A 56 5.66 2.28 -7.20
CA GLY A 56 4.67 1.31 -7.68
C GLY A 56 3.35 2.00 -8.03
N GLU A 57 2.38 1.26 -8.55
CA GLU A 57 1.09 1.83 -8.94
C GLU A 57 0.32 2.35 -7.70
N PRO A 58 -0.10 3.63 -7.68
CA PRO A 58 -0.88 4.19 -6.59
C PRO A 58 -2.26 3.54 -6.43
N VAL A 59 -2.61 3.20 -5.19
CA VAL A 59 -3.92 2.67 -4.82
C VAL A 59 -4.42 3.39 -3.56
N LEU A 60 -5.66 3.89 -3.59
CA LEU A 60 -6.32 4.40 -2.39
C LEU A 60 -6.70 3.21 -1.49
N SER A 61 -6.26 3.23 -0.23
CA SER A 61 -6.65 2.21 0.74
C SER A 61 -8.06 2.48 1.25
N GLU A 62 -8.94 1.50 1.11
CA GLU A 62 -10.31 1.52 1.65
C GLU A 62 -10.58 0.22 2.43
N LEU A 63 -11.41 0.29 3.47
CA LEU A 63 -11.79 -0.91 4.24
C LEU A 63 -12.53 -1.90 3.32
N ASN A 64 -12.12 -3.17 3.36
CA ASN A 64 -12.54 -4.24 2.44
C ASN A 64 -12.08 -4.06 0.99
N GLY A 65 -11.31 -3.01 0.68
CA GLY A 65 -10.71 -2.82 -0.64
C GLY A 65 -9.73 -3.95 -0.96
N GLU A 66 -9.79 -4.43 -2.21
CA GLU A 66 -8.88 -5.45 -2.73
C GLU A 66 -7.94 -4.86 -3.78
N THR A 67 -6.66 -5.16 -3.63
CA THR A 67 -5.61 -4.83 -4.60
C THR A 67 -5.05 -6.11 -5.18
N VAL A 68 -5.10 -6.25 -6.51
CA VAL A 68 -4.60 -7.43 -7.21
C VAL A 68 -3.24 -7.13 -7.84
N LEU A 69 -2.29 -8.03 -7.63
CA LEU A 69 -1.00 -8.07 -8.29
C LEU A 69 -0.89 -9.38 -9.06
N GLU A 70 -0.46 -9.33 -10.32
CA GLU A 70 -0.30 -10.53 -11.13
C GLU A 70 1.06 -10.53 -11.81
N THR A 71 1.75 -11.66 -11.76
CA THR A 71 2.89 -11.97 -12.62
C THR A 71 2.44 -12.96 -13.69
N GLN A 72 3.40 -13.51 -14.44
CA GLN A 72 3.14 -14.62 -15.36
C GLN A 72 2.46 -15.82 -14.68
N THR A 73 2.96 -16.29 -13.52
CA THR A 73 2.47 -17.54 -12.93
C THR A 73 1.75 -17.37 -11.60
N LEU A 74 1.82 -16.19 -10.96
CA LEU A 74 1.23 -15.95 -9.65
C LEU A 74 0.21 -14.81 -9.69
N LYS A 75 -0.77 -14.91 -8.79
CA LYS A 75 -1.70 -13.83 -8.44
C LYS A 75 -1.64 -13.62 -6.93
N LEU A 76 -1.53 -12.36 -6.50
CA LEU A 76 -1.69 -11.93 -5.13
C LEU A 76 -2.94 -11.05 -5.02
N VAL A 77 -3.79 -11.33 -4.04
CA VAL A 77 -4.88 -10.45 -3.62
C VAL A 77 -4.53 -9.91 -2.24
N ALA A 78 -4.36 -8.60 -2.13
CA ALA A 78 -4.17 -7.89 -0.87
C ALA A 78 -5.49 -7.23 -0.46
N ARG A 79 -6.10 -7.69 0.65
CA ARG A 79 -7.36 -7.14 1.17
C ARG A 79 -7.11 -6.35 2.43
N VAL A 80 -7.65 -5.14 2.51
CA VAL A 80 -7.67 -4.35 3.74
C VAL A 80 -8.78 -4.89 4.64
N VAL A 81 -8.44 -5.64 5.67
CA VAL A 81 -9.42 -6.26 6.59
C VAL A 81 -9.72 -5.41 7.82
N ASP A 82 -8.82 -4.48 8.15
CA ASP A 82 -9.02 -3.47 9.20
C ASP A 82 -8.14 -2.25 8.88
N MET A 83 -8.68 -1.05 9.10
CA MET A 83 -7.92 0.18 9.00
C MET A 83 -8.50 1.25 9.92
N ALA A 84 -7.62 2.05 10.49
CA ALA A 84 -7.95 3.27 11.21
C ALA A 84 -6.89 4.32 10.91
N TYR A 85 -7.34 5.53 10.58
CA TYR A 85 -6.46 6.68 10.54
C TYR A 85 -6.18 7.17 11.96
N GLY A 86 -4.97 7.65 12.19
CA GLY A 86 -4.63 8.24 13.47
C GLY A 86 -5.15 9.68 13.58
N ASP A 87 -5.52 10.05 14.79
CA ASP A 87 -5.94 11.40 15.13
C ASP A 87 -4.75 12.28 15.55
N GLY A 88 -4.94 13.61 15.57
CA GLY A 88 -3.99 14.56 16.14
C GLY A 88 -3.60 15.70 15.21
N ALA A 89 -2.38 16.23 15.38
CA ALA A 89 -1.93 17.45 14.71
C ALA A 89 -1.49 17.27 13.23
N MET A 90 -1.76 16.11 12.63
CA MET A 90 -1.50 15.88 11.20
C MET A 90 -2.74 16.24 10.37
N PRO A 91 -2.61 16.41 9.04
CA PRO A 91 -3.78 16.52 8.18
C PRO A 91 -4.74 15.33 8.39
N SER A 92 -6.03 15.56 8.17
CA SER A 92 -7.04 14.51 8.30
C SER A 92 -6.71 13.33 7.38
N GLU A 93 -6.93 12.12 7.88
CA GLU A 93 -6.78 10.88 7.09
C GLU A 93 -5.38 10.72 6.47
N SER A 94 -4.35 11.24 7.14
CA SER A 94 -3.01 11.31 6.56
C SER A 94 -2.07 10.19 6.92
N TYR A 95 -2.37 9.41 7.94
CA TYR A 95 -1.54 8.29 8.34
C TYR A 95 -2.37 7.22 9.02
N PHE A 96 -1.96 5.97 8.83
CA PHE A 96 -2.62 4.83 9.45
C PHE A 96 -2.12 4.68 10.89
N GLU A 97 -3.03 4.73 11.86
CA GLU A 97 -2.77 4.20 13.21
C GLU A 97 -2.82 2.67 13.18
N ARG A 98 -3.71 2.12 12.35
CA ARG A 98 -3.82 0.69 12.10
C ARG A 98 -4.10 0.43 10.63
N LEU A 99 -3.41 -0.55 10.06
CA LEU A 99 -3.71 -1.13 8.76
C LEU A 99 -3.40 -2.63 8.84
N VAL A 100 -4.40 -3.46 8.59
CA VAL A 100 -4.26 -4.92 8.56
C VAL A 100 -4.57 -5.39 7.15
N LEU A 101 -3.60 -6.06 6.54
CA LEU A 101 -3.70 -6.64 5.21
C LEU A 101 -3.76 -8.16 5.32
N GLU A 102 -4.74 -8.77 4.66
CA GLU A 102 -4.71 -10.19 4.33
C GLU A 102 -4.11 -10.35 2.94
N LEU A 103 -3.11 -11.22 2.80
CA LEU A 103 -2.44 -11.49 1.53
C LEU A 103 -2.71 -12.94 1.12
N GLU A 104 -3.46 -13.13 0.04
CA GLU A 104 -3.70 -14.44 -0.55
C GLU A 104 -2.88 -14.57 -1.83
N VAL A 105 -2.03 -15.60 -1.92
CA VAL A 105 -1.20 -15.87 -3.09
C VAL A 105 -1.59 -17.21 -3.71
N THR A 106 -1.89 -17.19 -5.01
CA THR A 106 -2.32 -18.36 -5.77
C THR A 106 -1.51 -18.49 -7.06
N GLN A 107 -1.40 -19.73 -7.56
CA GLN A 107 -0.85 -19.98 -8.89
C GLN A 107 -1.95 -19.78 -9.93
N LYS A 108 -1.63 -19.05 -11.00
CA LYS A 108 -2.53 -18.85 -12.14
C LYS A 108 -2.69 -20.17 -12.89
N THR A 109 -3.92 -20.52 -13.21
CA THR A 109 -4.26 -21.75 -13.96
C THR A 109 -4.10 -21.54 -15.47
#